data_AF-A0A7Y5JPA0-F1
#
_entry.id   AF-A0A7Y5JPA0-F1
#
_cell.length_a   1.000
_cell.length_b   1.000
_cell.length_c   1.000
_cell.angle_alpha   90.00
_cell.angle_beta   90.00
_cell.angle_gamma   90.00
#
_symmetry.space_group_name_H-M   'P 1'
#
loop_
_entity.id
_entity.type
_entity.pdbx_description
1 polymer ?
#
loop_
_entity_poly.entity_id
_entity_poly.type
_entity_poly.pdbx_seq_one_letter_code
_entity_poly.pdbx_strand_id
1 'polypeptide(L)'
;MNPDEIQNETPEQTPEEQSHTEPDSAPATDNDALESFSTDELGPASTAEEVAAEPAAAEANLDKIRAAIRELDQGHMKDGRRNYKEFFEHAKSVGGLFKTLKPLPHEEREKLWQEFSALCDDARAQQNSEREEQRLASLELRGKLEARLIELQQAGPNAKFADDFNKISDQMKAIREEFSGTKEKQSPLIPKDREALWKLWKTADDAIWSHRKAVREENYAQGKEHMQQCAELAASGDPFDCHKKIKELRPWQRSAELSREQRDEIRKSLDASWEAAAVRIESGRAERKKQYEEWTERTSGLLAEWETKLEKMRDFRVKLEEQIARLNDMETNARTDEFADQVAGWREEKEAKLADVDKNLASLIEKIESVKKRLK
;
A
#
# COMPACT_ATOMS: atom_id res chain seq x y z
N MET A 1 -30.08 -30.17 -11.21
CA MET A 1 -28.69 -30.00 -10.72
C MET A 1 -28.68 -30.51 -9.29
N ASN A 2 -27.97 -31.61 -9.05
CA ASN A 2 -27.93 -32.35 -7.78
C ASN A 2 -27.25 -31.52 -6.67
N PRO A 3 -27.84 -31.45 -5.48
CA PRO A 3 -27.14 -31.07 -4.27
C PRO A 3 -27.10 -32.29 -3.33
N ASP A 4 -25.99 -33.04 -3.31
CA ASP A 4 -25.69 -33.98 -2.23
C ASP A 4 -24.30 -34.59 -2.47
N GLU A 5 -23.28 -33.99 -1.85
CA GLU A 5 -22.00 -34.68 -1.60
C GLU A 5 -21.37 -34.10 -0.33
N ILE A 6 -21.90 -34.55 0.81
CA ILE A 6 -21.31 -34.36 2.13
C ILE A 6 -20.23 -35.43 2.27
N GLN A 7 -18.96 -35.04 2.11
CA GLN A 7 -17.82 -35.88 2.46
C GLN A 7 -17.55 -35.77 3.97
N ASN A 8 -17.64 -36.91 4.64
CA ASN A 8 -17.24 -37.14 6.03
C ASN A 8 -15.73 -36.96 6.16
N GLU A 9 -15.29 -35.95 6.92
CA GLU A 9 -13.91 -35.86 7.39
C GLU A 9 -13.75 -36.59 8.72
N THR A 10 -12.85 -37.56 8.70
CA THR A 10 -12.31 -38.34 9.81
C THR A 10 -11.62 -37.44 10.83
N PRO A 11 -11.81 -37.63 12.15
CA PRO A 11 -11.07 -36.88 13.15
C PRO A 11 -9.64 -37.40 13.26
N GLU A 12 -8.68 -36.56 12.86
CA GLU A 12 -7.25 -36.79 13.03
C GLU A 12 -6.92 -36.63 14.53
N GLN A 13 -6.56 -37.75 15.15
CA GLN A 13 -6.14 -37.82 16.55
C GLN A 13 -4.81 -37.10 16.74
N THR A 14 -4.83 -36.05 17.53
CA THR A 14 -3.65 -35.32 18.01
C THR A 14 -2.93 -36.21 19.05
N PRO A 15 -1.63 -36.50 18.91
CA PRO A 15 -0.90 -37.21 19.95
C PRO A 15 -0.54 -36.26 21.09
N GLU A 16 -0.73 -36.76 22.31
CA GLU A 16 -0.39 -36.17 23.59
C GLU A 16 1.07 -35.65 23.60
N GLU A 17 1.23 -34.33 23.78
CA GLU A 17 2.52 -33.73 24.13
C GLU A 17 2.89 -34.11 25.56
N GLN A 18 3.82 -35.05 25.67
CA GLN A 18 4.52 -35.36 26.92
C GLN A 18 5.39 -34.16 27.32
N SER A 19 5.05 -33.56 28.46
CA SER A 19 5.83 -32.54 29.13
C SER A 19 7.18 -33.11 29.60
N HIS A 20 8.24 -32.87 28.84
CA HIS A 20 9.61 -32.98 29.32
C HIS A 20 10.13 -31.61 29.75
N THR A 21 9.98 -31.34 31.04
CA THR A 21 10.81 -30.36 31.78
C THR A 21 12.22 -30.90 31.89
N GLU A 22 13.14 -30.42 31.06
CA GLU A 22 14.58 -30.53 31.28
C GLU A 22 15.06 -29.38 32.18
N PRO A 23 15.76 -29.66 33.29
CA PRO A 23 16.45 -28.64 34.06
C PRO A 23 17.79 -28.29 33.38
N ASP A 24 17.94 -27.00 33.07
CA ASP A 24 19.17 -26.35 32.61
C ASP A 24 20.24 -26.43 33.71
N SER A 25 20.97 -27.55 33.74
CA SER A 25 22.13 -27.76 34.61
C SER A 25 23.39 -27.47 33.81
N ALA A 26 24.03 -26.34 34.14
CA ALA A 26 25.34 -26.00 33.64
C ALA A 26 26.35 -27.11 33.98
N PRO A 27 27.21 -27.56 33.04
CA PRO A 27 28.26 -28.50 33.37
C PRO A 27 29.37 -27.78 34.13
N ALA A 28 29.42 -27.99 35.44
CA ALA A 28 30.64 -27.83 36.21
C ALA A 28 31.64 -28.89 35.71
N THR A 29 32.68 -28.45 35.01
CA THR A 29 33.81 -29.31 34.69
C THR A 29 34.66 -29.46 35.93
N ASP A 30 34.29 -30.41 36.79
CA ASP A 30 35.18 -31.01 37.77
C ASP A 30 36.28 -31.74 37.00
N ASN A 31 37.51 -31.23 37.12
CA ASN A 31 38.71 -31.89 36.63
C ASN A 31 39.64 -32.09 37.83
N ASP A 32 39.15 -32.89 38.77
CA ASP A 32 39.87 -33.32 39.97
C ASP A 32 40.43 -34.73 39.70
N ALA A 33 41.52 -34.77 38.96
CA ALA A 33 42.34 -35.97 38.77
C ALA A 33 43.54 -35.89 39.71
N LEU A 34 43.34 -36.41 40.92
CA LEU A 34 44.40 -36.74 41.88
C LEU A 34 45.23 -37.90 41.31
N GLU A 35 46.32 -37.58 40.60
CA GLU A 35 47.40 -38.54 40.37
C GLU A 35 48.32 -38.58 41.59
N SER A 36 48.11 -39.62 42.41
CA SER A 36 49.06 -40.10 43.41
C SER A 36 50.34 -40.58 42.72
N PHE A 37 51.46 -39.86 42.90
CA PHE A 37 52.77 -40.34 42.48
C PHE A 37 53.62 -40.78 43.67
N SER A 38 54.08 -42.02 43.53
CA SER A 38 54.86 -42.82 44.46
C SER A 38 56.20 -42.19 44.81
N THR A 39 56.56 -42.28 46.08
CA THR A 39 57.91 -42.12 46.62
C THR A 39 58.79 -43.33 46.28
N ASP A 40 60.10 -43.11 46.37
CA ASP A 40 61.25 -44.02 46.26
C ASP A 40 61.83 -44.32 44.86
N GLU A 41 62.98 -43.70 44.56
CA GLU A 41 64.25 -44.44 44.52
C GLU A 41 65.47 -43.49 44.61
N LEU A 42 66.45 -43.91 45.41
CA LEU A 42 67.69 -43.21 45.76
C LEU A 42 68.84 -43.57 44.80
N GLY A 43 69.59 -42.54 44.40
CA GLY A 43 71.06 -42.58 44.24
C GLY A 43 71.59 -42.40 42.81
N PRO A 44 72.91 -42.15 42.61
CA PRO A 44 73.90 -41.58 43.54
C PRO A 44 74.71 -40.38 42.95
N ALA A 45 75.27 -39.59 43.87
CA ALA A 45 76.52 -38.80 43.80
C ALA A 45 76.93 -38.17 42.45
N SER A 46 76.50 -36.92 42.23
CA SER A 46 77.12 -36.00 41.28
C SER A 46 78.22 -35.17 41.94
N THR A 47 79.30 -35.02 41.20
CA THR A 47 80.57 -34.36 41.45
C THR A 47 80.45 -32.88 41.84
N ALA A 48 81.21 -32.47 42.85
CA ALA A 48 81.18 -31.18 43.52
C ALA A 48 81.79 -29.98 42.73
N GLU A 49 81.63 -29.95 41.39
CA GLU A 49 82.06 -28.83 40.54
C GLU A 49 80.87 -28.17 39.78
N GLU A 50 79.63 -28.58 40.09
CA GLU A 50 78.37 -28.09 39.48
C GLU A 50 77.53 -27.18 40.41
N VAL A 51 78.04 -26.85 41.60
CA VAL A 51 77.27 -26.11 42.64
C VAL A 51 77.16 -24.59 42.35
N ALA A 52 77.84 -24.08 41.34
CA ALA A 52 77.78 -22.65 40.96
C ALA A 52 76.90 -22.36 39.71
N ALA A 53 76.47 -23.39 38.96
CA ALA A 53 75.71 -23.21 37.70
C ALA A 53 74.18 -23.35 37.86
N GLU A 54 73.71 -24.10 38.87
CA GLU A 54 72.27 -24.25 39.18
C GLU A 54 71.52 -22.96 39.54
N PRO A 55 72.06 -22.01 40.34
CA PRO A 55 71.31 -20.79 40.69
C PRO A 55 71.09 -19.89 39.48
N ALA A 56 72.05 -19.82 38.55
CA ALA A 56 71.93 -19.03 37.33
C ALA A 56 70.87 -19.58 36.36
N ALA A 57 70.77 -20.90 36.24
CA ALA A 57 69.74 -21.55 35.42
C ALA A 57 68.33 -21.38 36.02
N ALA A 58 68.21 -21.45 37.35
CA ALA A 58 66.95 -21.22 38.07
C ALA A 58 66.45 -19.78 37.88
N GLU A 59 67.33 -18.78 38.01
CA GLU A 59 67.00 -17.37 37.79
C GLU A 59 66.59 -17.10 36.34
N ALA A 60 67.33 -17.63 35.36
CA ALA A 60 66.98 -17.51 33.95
C ALA A 60 65.62 -18.15 33.61
N ASN A 61 65.26 -19.26 34.26
CA ASN A 61 63.95 -19.89 34.11
C ASN A 61 62.83 -19.06 34.74
N LEU A 62 63.06 -18.47 35.92
CA LEU A 62 62.11 -17.54 36.55
C LEU A 62 61.87 -16.31 35.68
N ASP A 63 62.91 -15.75 35.08
CA ASP A 63 62.79 -14.58 34.20
C ASP A 63 62.03 -14.88 32.92
N LYS A 64 62.19 -16.09 32.34
CA LYS A 64 61.36 -16.54 31.21
C LYS A 64 59.88 -16.61 31.59
N ILE A 65 59.55 -17.15 32.77
CA ILE A 65 58.17 -17.24 33.24
C ILE A 65 57.61 -15.84 33.51
N ARG A 66 58.38 -14.96 34.18
CA ARG A 66 57.99 -13.56 34.41
C ARG A 66 57.73 -12.81 33.10
N ALA A 67 58.60 -12.97 32.10
CA ALA A 67 58.41 -12.37 30.79
C ALA A 67 57.13 -12.88 30.13
N ALA A 68 56.89 -14.19 30.16
CA ALA A 68 55.68 -14.78 29.58
C ALA A 68 54.38 -14.33 30.29
N ILE A 69 54.40 -14.16 31.62
CA ILE A 69 53.25 -13.61 32.37
C ILE A 69 53.01 -12.14 31.97
N ARG A 70 54.06 -11.32 31.85
CA ARG A 70 53.93 -9.92 31.40
C ARG A 70 53.40 -9.82 29.96
N GLU A 71 53.88 -10.68 29.06
CA GLU A 71 53.38 -10.75 27.69
C GLU A 71 51.91 -11.20 27.64
N LEU A 72 51.50 -12.12 28.52
CA LEU A 72 50.11 -12.54 28.66
C LEU A 72 49.20 -11.42 29.16
N ASP A 73 49.67 -10.64 30.14
CA ASP A 73 48.95 -9.51 30.71
C ASP A 73 48.71 -8.40 29.66
N GLN A 74 49.79 -7.98 29.00
CA GLN A 74 49.79 -6.86 28.03
C GLN A 74 49.31 -7.26 26.64
N GLY A 75 49.35 -8.55 26.31
CA GLY A 75 48.99 -9.08 25.00
C GLY A 75 47.49 -9.26 24.77
N HIS A 76 47.15 -9.71 23.56
CA HIS A 76 45.79 -10.14 23.19
C HIS A 76 44.71 -9.05 23.25
N MET A 77 45.07 -7.78 23.22
CA MET A 77 44.11 -6.67 23.13
C MET A 77 43.86 -6.33 21.66
N LYS A 78 42.59 -6.34 21.24
CA LYS A 78 42.14 -5.92 19.90
C LYS A 78 41.02 -4.91 20.03
N ASP A 79 41.20 -3.72 19.46
CA ASP A 79 40.22 -2.63 19.50
C ASP A 79 39.78 -2.27 20.94
N GLY A 80 40.69 -2.39 21.91
CA GLY A 80 40.43 -2.14 23.32
C GLY A 80 39.71 -3.26 24.08
N ARG A 81 39.49 -4.43 23.44
CA ARG A 81 38.91 -5.63 24.09
C ARG A 81 39.89 -6.79 24.08
N ARG A 82 39.86 -7.61 25.13
CA ARG A 82 40.73 -8.80 25.23
C ARG A 82 40.20 -9.92 24.33
N ASN A 83 41.04 -10.48 23.47
CA ASN A 83 40.72 -11.69 22.71
C ASN A 83 40.85 -12.89 23.65
N TYR A 84 39.77 -13.20 24.37
CA TYR A 84 39.75 -14.25 25.38
C TYR A 84 40.20 -15.62 24.85
N LYS A 85 39.94 -15.94 23.58
CA LYS A 85 40.36 -17.21 22.99
C LYS A 85 41.88 -17.32 22.95
N GLU A 86 42.54 -16.34 22.32
CA GLU A 86 44.01 -16.31 22.21
C GLU A 86 44.66 -16.12 23.58
N PHE A 87 44.03 -15.35 24.47
CA PHE A 87 44.49 -15.19 25.85
C PHE A 87 44.53 -16.52 26.59
N PHE A 88 43.45 -17.31 26.60
CA PHE A 88 43.44 -18.59 27.31
C PHE A 88 44.31 -19.66 26.65
N GLU A 89 44.50 -19.60 25.32
CA GLU A 89 45.49 -20.41 24.62
C GLU A 89 46.92 -20.05 25.06
N HIS A 90 47.24 -18.76 25.19
CA HIS A 90 48.54 -18.29 25.70
C HIS A 90 48.72 -18.65 27.18
N ALA A 91 47.69 -18.46 28.02
CA ALA A 91 47.70 -18.84 29.43
C ALA A 91 47.98 -20.34 29.62
N LYS A 92 47.44 -21.20 28.76
CA LYS A 92 47.74 -22.64 28.77
C LYS A 92 49.23 -22.92 28.49
N SER A 93 49.84 -22.18 27.57
CA SER A 93 51.28 -22.28 27.27
C SER A 93 52.13 -21.82 28.45
N VAL A 94 51.77 -20.71 29.10
CA VAL A 94 52.44 -20.22 30.33
C VAL A 94 52.36 -21.26 31.45
N GLY A 95 51.17 -21.85 31.68
CA GLY A 95 50.99 -22.95 32.63
C GLY A 95 51.85 -24.19 32.29
N GLY A 96 52.17 -24.41 31.01
CA GLY A 96 53.11 -25.42 30.55
C GLY A 96 54.56 -25.13 30.97
N LEU A 97 55.00 -23.87 30.94
CA LEU A 97 56.37 -23.47 31.33
C LEU A 97 56.68 -23.80 32.79
N PHE A 98 55.71 -23.63 33.70
CA PHE A 98 55.83 -24.02 35.11
C PHE A 98 56.06 -25.52 35.32
N LYS A 99 55.73 -26.37 34.33
CA LYS A 99 55.92 -27.82 34.36
C LYS A 99 57.24 -28.23 33.74
N THR A 100 57.65 -27.57 32.65
CA THR A 100 58.80 -27.96 31.83
C THR A 100 60.12 -27.34 32.29
N LEU A 101 60.09 -26.11 32.82
CA LEU A 101 61.30 -25.42 33.28
C LEU A 101 61.62 -25.82 34.73
N LYS A 102 62.71 -26.57 34.90
CA LYS A 102 63.30 -26.94 36.19
C LYS A 102 64.82 -26.69 36.12
N PRO A 103 65.50 -26.37 37.24
CA PRO A 103 64.97 -26.15 38.60
C PRO A 103 64.28 -24.78 38.77
N LEU A 104 63.36 -24.69 39.73
CA LEU A 104 62.69 -23.45 40.16
C LEU A 104 62.63 -23.42 41.70
N PRO A 105 63.09 -22.35 42.38
CA PRO A 105 62.93 -22.20 43.82
C PRO A 105 61.44 -22.20 44.20
N HIS A 106 61.07 -22.95 45.23
CA HIS A 106 59.67 -23.16 45.59
C HIS A 106 58.93 -21.85 45.90
N GLU A 107 59.53 -20.97 46.68
CA GLU A 107 58.91 -19.69 47.09
C GLU A 107 58.64 -18.77 45.89
N GLU A 108 59.62 -18.61 45.00
CA GLU A 108 59.47 -17.75 43.81
C GLU A 108 58.49 -18.36 42.80
N ARG A 109 58.49 -19.69 42.65
CA ARG A 109 57.51 -20.40 41.83
C ARG A 109 56.08 -20.16 42.34
N GLU A 110 55.88 -20.23 43.64
CA GLU A 110 54.57 -20.02 44.26
C GLU A 110 54.07 -18.58 44.05
N LYS A 111 54.95 -17.58 44.23
CA LYS A 111 54.62 -16.17 43.94
C LYS A 111 54.20 -15.97 42.48
N LEU A 112 54.99 -16.46 41.53
CA LEU A 112 54.67 -16.33 40.10
C LEU A 112 53.39 -17.09 39.72
N TRP A 113 53.14 -18.23 40.38
CA TRP A 113 51.91 -18.99 40.17
C TRP A 113 50.67 -18.24 40.68
N GLN A 114 50.78 -17.56 41.83
CA GLN A 114 49.74 -16.70 42.37
C GLN A 114 49.46 -15.51 41.44
N GLU A 115 50.50 -14.83 40.94
CA GLU A 115 50.35 -13.74 39.95
C GLU A 115 49.66 -14.22 38.67
N PHE A 116 50.09 -15.36 38.13
CA PHE A 116 49.50 -15.95 36.93
C PHE A 116 48.03 -16.35 37.13
N SER A 117 47.71 -16.93 38.30
CA SER A 117 46.36 -17.37 38.64
C SER A 117 45.41 -16.18 38.84
N ALA A 118 45.86 -15.13 39.55
CA ALA A 118 45.13 -13.88 39.68
C ALA A 118 44.80 -13.26 38.31
N LEU A 119 45.77 -13.22 37.40
CA LEU A 119 45.57 -12.72 36.04
C LEU A 119 44.53 -13.55 35.25
N CYS A 120 44.55 -14.88 35.40
CA CYS A 120 43.57 -15.75 34.76
C CYS A 120 42.16 -15.55 35.34
N ASP A 121 42.04 -15.38 36.64
CA ASP A 121 40.76 -15.16 37.33
C ASP A 121 40.17 -13.79 36.99
N ASP A 122 41.00 -12.74 36.93
CA ASP A 122 40.61 -11.41 36.46
C ASP A 122 40.09 -11.45 35.02
N ALA A 123 40.80 -12.17 34.13
CA ALA A 123 40.37 -12.32 32.74
C ALA A 123 39.05 -13.11 32.62
N ARG A 124 38.82 -14.13 33.45
CA ARG A 124 37.53 -14.85 33.52
C ARG A 124 36.41 -13.96 34.05
N ALA A 125 36.67 -13.20 35.11
CA ALA A 125 35.71 -12.26 35.68
C ALA A 125 35.31 -11.20 34.64
N GLN A 126 36.29 -10.65 33.92
CA GLN A 126 36.05 -9.70 32.83
C GLN A 126 35.25 -10.33 31.69
N GLN A 127 35.60 -11.55 31.25
CA GLN A 127 34.86 -12.27 30.22
C GLN A 127 33.39 -12.50 30.63
N ASN A 128 33.15 -12.89 31.88
CA ASN A 128 31.82 -13.13 32.40
C ASN A 128 31.02 -11.83 32.50
N SER A 129 31.65 -10.72 32.93
CA SER A 129 31.03 -9.39 32.95
C SER A 129 30.61 -8.97 31.54
N GLU A 130 31.50 -9.07 30.55
CA GLU A 130 31.19 -8.72 29.16
C GLU A 130 30.08 -9.58 28.56
N ARG A 131 30.04 -10.89 28.90
CA ARG A 131 28.95 -11.78 28.47
C ARG A 131 27.62 -11.41 29.10
N GLU A 132 27.59 -11.06 30.39
CA GLU A 132 26.34 -10.66 31.05
C GLU A 132 25.87 -9.28 30.55
N GLU A 133 26.79 -8.34 30.32
CA GLU A 133 26.49 -7.05 29.67
C GLU A 133 25.89 -7.27 28.27
N GLN A 134 26.49 -8.16 27.47
CA GLN A 134 25.94 -8.52 26.16
C GLN A 134 24.57 -9.19 26.28
N ARG A 135 24.35 -10.05 27.28
CA ARG A 135 23.07 -10.71 27.55
C ARG A 135 21.99 -9.70 27.92
N LEU A 136 22.29 -8.75 28.80
CA LEU A 136 21.37 -7.69 29.20
C LEU A 136 21.05 -6.75 28.03
N ALA A 137 22.06 -6.36 27.24
CA ALA A 137 21.85 -5.56 26.02
C ALA A 137 21.01 -6.30 24.97
N SER A 138 21.22 -7.61 24.82
CA SER A 138 20.42 -8.48 23.95
C SER A 138 18.96 -8.52 24.42
N LEU A 139 18.73 -8.71 25.72
CA LEU A 139 17.39 -8.77 26.31
C LEU A 139 16.64 -7.43 26.15
N GLU A 140 17.32 -6.31 26.38
CA GLU A 140 16.73 -4.98 26.22
C GLU A 140 16.34 -4.70 24.76
N LEU A 141 17.25 -4.97 23.82
CA LEU A 141 16.96 -4.80 22.40
C LEU A 141 15.84 -5.73 21.93
N ARG A 142 15.86 -6.99 22.38
CA ARG A 142 14.81 -7.95 22.10
C ARG A 142 13.45 -7.44 22.58
N GLY A 143 13.34 -6.99 23.83
CA GLY A 143 12.07 -6.46 24.36
C GLY A 143 11.53 -5.28 23.55
N LYS A 144 12.40 -4.36 23.11
CA LYS A 144 12.00 -3.23 22.24
C LYS A 144 11.48 -3.70 20.88
N LEU A 145 12.15 -4.67 20.27
CA LEU A 145 11.75 -5.18 18.96
C LEU A 145 10.50 -6.06 19.02
N GLU A 146 10.35 -6.86 20.08
CA GLU A 146 9.14 -7.63 20.33
C GLU A 146 7.92 -6.71 20.50
N ALA A 147 8.05 -5.63 21.30
CA ALA A 147 6.98 -4.65 21.46
C ALA A 147 6.55 -4.04 20.13
N ARG A 148 7.51 -3.62 19.29
CA ARG A 148 7.23 -3.07 17.95
C ARG A 148 6.57 -4.10 17.03
N LEU A 149 6.99 -5.36 17.08
CA LEU A 149 6.35 -6.44 16.30
C LEU A 149 4.90 -6.68 16.73
N ILE A 150 4.63 -6.65 18.04
CA ILE A 150 3.27 -6.79 18.58
C ILE A 150 2.40 -5.60 18.13
N GLU A 151 2.91 -4.37 18.20
CA GLU A 151 2.21 -3.17 17.70
C GLU A 151 1.86 -3.30 16.21
N LEU A 152 2.80 -3.76 15.39
CA LEU A 152 2.56 -3.99 13.95
C LEU A 152 1.52 -5.08 13.71
N GLN A 153 1.57 -6.16 14.49
CA GLN A 153 0.58 -7.24 14.40
C GLN A 153 -0.82 -6.75 14.76
N GLN A 154 -0.95 -5.81 15.69
CA GLN A 154 -2.23 -5.18 16.04
C GLN A 154 -2.68 -4.12 15.03
N ALA A 155 -1.74 -3.42 14.39
CA ALA A 155 -2.02 -2.45 13.34
C ALA A 155 -2.46 -3.13 12.03
N GLY A 156 -1.91 -4.30 11.73
CA GLY A 156 -2.18 -5.09 10.52
C GLY A 156 -3.67 -5.21 10.18
N PRO A 157 -4.51 -5.76 11.08
CA PRO A 157 -5.95 -5.92 10.85
C PRO A 157 -6.71 -4.63 10.57
N ASN A 158 -6.19 -3.47 10.99
CA ASN A 158 -6.83 -2.17 10.78
C ASN A 158 -6.43 -1.51 9.46
N ALA A 159 -5.41 -2.02 8.76
CA ALA A 159 -4.98 -1.52 7.46
C ALA A 159 -6.03 -1.85 6.38
N LYS A 160 -6.46 -0.81 5.65
CA LYS A 160 -7.46 -0.92 4.57
C LYS A 160 -6.93 -0.44 3.22
N PHE A 161 -5.94 0.44 3.23
CA PHE A 161 -5.40 1.08 2.03
C PHE A 161 -3.97 0.65 1.76
N ALA A 162 -3.53 0.83 0.51
CA ALA A 162 -2.17 0.48 0.10
C ALA A 162 -1.09 1.19 0.94
N ASP A 163 -1.32 2.45 1.29
CA ASP A 163 -0.38 3.25 2.08
C ASP A 163 -0.18 2.71 3.51
N ASP A 164 -1.22 2.13 4.11
CA ASP A 164 -1.13 1.53 5.45
C ASP A 164 -0.21 0.31 5.40
N PHE A 165 -0.42 -0.58 4.43
CA PHE A 165 0.43 -1.77 4.23
C PHE A 165 1.87 -1.42 3.86
N ASN A 166 2.08 -0.35 3.10
CA ASN A 166 3.43 0.12 2.78
C ASN A 166 4.17 0.60 4.04
N LYS A 167 3.51 1.39 4.90
CA LYS A 167 4.08 1.83 6.18
C LYS A 167 4.44 0.64 7.09
N ILE A 168 3.52 -0.32 7.22
CA ILE A 168 3.76 -1.55 7.99
C ILE A 168 4.94 -2.33 7.41
N SER A 169 5.01 -2.48 6.09
CA SER A 169 6.11 -3.18 5.42
C SER A 169 7.46 -2.50 5.65
N ASP A 170 7.51 -1.18 5.61
CA ASP A 170 8.75 -0.44 5.84
C ASP A 170 9.19 -0.52 7.31
N GLN A 171 8.25 -0.52 8.26
CA GLN A 171 8.54 -0.79 9.67
C GLN A 171 9.03 -2.23 9.90
N MET A 172 8.44 -3.23 9.24
CA MET A 172 8.88 -4.63 9.28
C MET A 172 10.30 -4.80 8.73
N LYS A 173 10.65 -4.09 7.64
CA LYS A 173 12.02 -4.08 7.09
C LYS A 173 13.01 -3.44 8.06
N ALA A 174 12.64 -2.29 8.64
CA ALA A 174 13.50 -1.61 9.62
C ALA A 174 13.80 -2.50 10.83
N ILE A 175 12.80 -3.19 11.37
CA ILE A 175 12.98 -4.17 12.46
C ILE A 175 13.94 -5.29 12.01
N ARG A 176 13.74 -5.84 10.81
CA ARG A 176 14.60 -6.90 10.26
C ARG A 176 16.05 -6.46 10.13
N GLU A 177 16.30 -5.25 9.63
CA GLU A 177 17.64 -4.69 9.52
C GLU A 177 18.31 -4.51 10.89
N GLU A 178 17.54 -4.08 11.89
CA GLU A 178 18.02 -3.84 13.25
C GLU A 178 18.49 -5.13 13.96
N PHE A 179 17.73 -6.23 13.87
CA PHE A 179 18.13 -7.49 14.52
C PHE A 179 19.04 -8.38 13.68
N SER A 180 19.02 -8.27 12.34
CA SER A 180 19.94 -9.02 11.48
C SER A 180 21.38 -8.48 11.58
N GLY A 181 21.53 -7.21 11.94
CA GLY A 181 22.80 -6.51 11.96
C GLY A 181 23.25 -6.17 10.54
N THR A 182 23.41 -4.88 10.26
CA THR A 182 24.10 -4.45 9.05
C THR A 182 25.55 -4.96 9.07
N LYS A 183 26.16 -5.21 7.91
CA LYS A 183 27.55 -5.72 7.80
C LYS A 183 28.59 -4.91 8.61
N GLU A 184 28.31 -3.64 8.88
CA GLU A 184 29.21 -2.72 9.60
C GLU A 184 29.01 -2.69 11.12
N LYS A 185 27.88 -3.18 11.64
CA LYS A 185 27.56 -3.18 13.08
C LYS A 185 27.02 -4.54 13.48
N GLN A 186 27.83 -5.32 14.21
CA GLN A 186 27.35 -6.56 14.82
C GLN A 186 26.20 -6.22 15.77
N SER A 187 25.04 -6.83 15.54
CA SER A 187 23.90 -6.71 16.45
C SER A 187 24.29 -7.23 17.84
N PRO A 188 23.92 -6.54 18.94
CA PRO A 188 24.21 -7.00 20.29
C PRO A 188 23.40 -8.27 20.67
N LEU A 189 22.50 -8.72 19.80
CA LEU A 189 21.68 -9.91 20.03
C LEU A 189 22.50 -11.19 20.04
N ILE A 190 22.32 -11.99 21.08
CA ILE A 190 22.82 -13.37 21.13
C ILE A 190 22.01 -14.26 20.18
N PRO A 191 22.57 -15.40 19.71
CA PRO A 191 21.90 -16.27 18.74
C PRO A 191 20.49 -16.73 19.15
N LYS A 192 20.29 -17.04 20.44
CA LYS A 192 19.01 -17.49 20.98
C LYS A 192 17.91 -16.44 20.84
N ASP A 193 18.20 -15.19 21.17
CA ASP A 193 17.25 -14.07 21.07
C ASP A 193 16.97 -13.70 19.61
N ARG A 194 17.98 -13.80 18.74
CA ARG A 194 17.80 -13.61 17.30
C ARG A 194 16.83 -14.63 16.71
N GLU A 195 16.93 -15.90 17.10
CA GLU A 195 16.01 -16.94 16.65
C GLU A 195 14.58 -16.70 17.14
N ALA A 196 14.42 -16.28 18.40
CA ALA A 196 13.11 -15.93 18.96
C ALA A 196 12.46 -14.76 18.20
N LEU A 197 13.21 -13.68 17.96
CA LEU A 197 12.75 -12.54 17.16
C LEU A 197 12.42 -12.93 15.73
N TRP A 198 13.22 -13.81 15.12
CA TRP A 198 12.96 -14.30 13.76
C TRP A 198 11.64 -15.07 13.65
N LYS A 199 11.35 -15.92 14.63
CA LYS A 199 10.06 -16.63 14.72
C LYS A 199 8.90 -15.65 14.86
N LEU A 200 9.01 -14.69 15.78
CA LEU A 200 7.96 -13.68 15.98
C LEU A 200 7.76 -12.81 14.74
N TRP A 201 8.85 -12.37 14.10
CA TRP A 201 8.82 -11.60 12.86
C TRP A 201 8.10 -12.36 11.74
N LYS A 202 8.39 -13.66 11.55
CA LYS A 202 7.68 -14.49 10.56
C LYS A 202 6.20 -14.58 10.84
N THR A 203 5.81 -14.85 12.09
CA THR A 203 4.40 -14.92 12.48
C THR A 203 3.68 -13.59 12.20
N ALA A 204 4.31 -12.45 12.50
CA ALA A 204 3.77 -11.14 12.19
C ALA A 204 3.65 -10.90 10.67
N ASP A 205 4.69 -11.24 9.89
CA ASP A 205 4.72 -11.10 8.43
C ASP A 205 3.62 -11.94 7.76
N ASP A 206 3.47 -13.21 8.17
CA ASP A 206 2.44 -14.11 7.66
C ASP A 206 1.02 -13.58 7.97
N ALA A 207 0.81 -13.07 9.19
CA ALA A 207 -0.47 -12.48 9.59
C ALA A 207 -0.81 -11.22 8.77
N ILE A 208 0.16 -10.31 8.61
CA ILE A 208 0.00 -9.09 7.80
C ILE A 208 -0.25 -9.44 6.33
N TRP A 209 0.48 -10.41 5.79
CA TRP A 209 0.33 -10.85 4.40
C TRP A 209 -1.03 -11.49 4.15
N SER A 210 -1.49 -12.36 5.06
CA SER A 210 -2.81 -12.99 4.98
C SER A 210 -3.93 -11.94 5.00
N HIS A 211 -3.85 -10.97 5.93
CA HIS A 211 -4.80 -9.86 5.98
C HIS A 211 -4.77 -9.00 4.73
N ARG A 212 -3.58 -8.64 4.23
CA ARG A 212 -3.41 -7.88 2.99
C ARG A 212 -4.04 -8.60 1.80
N LYS A 213 -3.92 -9.92 1.73
CA LYS A 213 -4.57 -10.75 0.72
C LYS A 213 -6.09 -10.69 0.85
N ALA A 214 -6.63 -10.82 2.06
CA ALA A 214 -8.08 -10.73 2.30
C ALA A 214 -8.65 -9.36 1.88
N VAL A 215 -8.02 -8.26 2.31
CA VAL A 215 -8.42 -6.89 1.93
C VAL A 215 -8.37 -6.70 0.41
N ARG A 216 -7.38 -7.28 -0.26
CA ARG A 216 -7.27 -7.22 -1.72
C ARG A 216 -8.44 -7.91 -2.43
N GLU A 217 -8.82 -9.10 -1.97
CA GLU A 217 -9.97 -9.82 -2.53
C GLU A 217 -11.29 -9.08 -2.26
N GLU A 218 -11.47 -8.53 -1.06
CA GLU A 218 -12.64 -7.72 -0.71
C GLU A 218 -12.75 -6.46 -1.60
N ASN A 219 -11.65 -5.70 -1.73
CA ASN A 219 -11.60 -4.52 -2.59
C ASN A 219 -11.87 -4.86 -4.06
N TYR A 220 -11.37 -6.00 -4.52
CA TYR A 220 -11.61 -6.45 -5.89
C TYR A 220 -13.07 -6.87 -6.11
N ALA A 221 -13.70 -7.54 -5.15
CA ALA A 221 -15.12 -7.87 -5.18
C ALA A 221 -15.98 -6.59 -5.22
N GLN A 222 -15.69 -5.61 -4.37
CA GLN A 222 -16.34 -4.29 -4.41
C GLN A 222 -16.12 -3.59 -5.76
N GLY A 223 -14.90 -3.68 -6.31
CA GLY A 223 -14.58 -3.16 -7.63
C GLY A 223 -15.42 -3.78 -8.74
N LYS A 224 -15.69 -5.09 -8.67
CA LYS A 224 -16.59 -5.79 -9.60
C LYS A 224 -18.02 -5.29 -9.54
N GLU A 225 -18.55 -5.10 -8.35
CA GLU A 225 -19.88 -4.55 -8.18
C GLU A 225 -19.98 -3.14 -8.81
N HIS A 226 -18.97 -2.29 -8.56
CA HIS A 226 -18.90 -0.97 -9.16
C HIS A 226 -18.77 -0.99 -10.69
N MET A 227 -17.99 -1.92 -11.25
CA MET A 227 -17.91 -2.13 -12.69
C MET A 227 -19.28 -2.50 -13.28
N GLN A 228 -19.99 -3.44 -12.65
CA GLN A 228 -21.31 -3.87 -13.10
C GLN A 228 -22.31 -2.72 -13.06
N GLN A 229 -22.35 -1.94 -11.97
CA GLN A 229 -23.22 -0.76 -11.85
C GLN A 229 -22.95 0.27 -12.96
N CYS A 230 -21.68 0.54 -13.28
CA CYS A 230 -21.32 1.46 -14.36
C CYS A 230 -21.73 0.91 -15.74
N ALA A 231 -21.56 -0.40 -15.96
CA ALA A 231 -21.99 -1.05 -17.19
C ALA A 231 -23.51 -0.99 -17.37
N GLU A 232 -24.29 -1.20 -16.30
CA GLU A 232 -25.75 -1.08 -16.32
C GLU A 232 -26.20 0.36 -16.60
N LEU A 233 -25.61 1.36 -15.95
CA LEU A 233 -25.88 2.78 -16.23
C LEU A 233 -25.52 3.15 -17.69
N ALA A 234 -24.41 2.63 -18.20
CA ALA A 234 -23.99 2.84 -19.58
C ALA A 234 -24.96 2.17 -20.58
N ALA A 235 -25.49 0.99 -20.28
CA ALA A 235 -26.33 0.22 -21.19
C ALA A 235 -27.79 0.69 -21.20
N SER A 236 -28.42 0.82 -20.03
CA SER A 236 -29.85 1.08 -19.91
C SER A 236 -30.18 2.36 -19.12
N GLY A 237 -29.30 2.80 -18.23
CA GLY A 237 -29.51 3.99 -17.40
C GLY A 237 -29.19 5.33 -18.10
N ASP A 238 -29.03 6.37 -17.27
CA ASP A 238 -28.57 7.70 -17.71
C ASP A 238 -27.03 7.68 -17.92
N PRO A 239 -26.56 7.94 -19.16
CA PRO A 239 -25.12 7.96 -19.43
C PRO A 239 -24.35 9.07 -18.69
N PHE A 240 -25.01 10.17 -18.28
CA PHE A 240 -24.34 11.21 -17.49
C PHE A 240 -24.08 10.75 -16.05
N ASP A 241 -25.00 10.00 -15.46
CA ASP A 241 -24.82 9.38 -14.15
C ASP A 241 -23.69 8.34 -14.18
N CYS A 242 -23.56 7.58 -15.27
CA CYS A 242 -22.41 6.70 -15.50
C CYS A 242 -21.08 7.48 -15.44
N HIS A 243 -20.96 8.58 -16.19
CA HIS A 243 -19.76 9.42 -16.18
C HIS A 243 -19.47 9.99 -14.79
N LYS A 244 -20.50 10.46 -14.07
CA LYS A 244 -20.34 10.96 -12.69
C LYS A 244 -19.83 9.87 -11.76
N LYS A 245 -20.46 8.69 -11.77
CA LYS A 245 -20.06 7.54 -10.94
C LYS A 245 -18.62 7.10 -11.20
N ILE A 246 -18.22 7.01 -12.47
CA ILE A 246 -16.84 6.66 -12.84
C ILE A 246 -15.83 7.67 -12.29
N LYS A 247 -16.15 8.97 -12.31
CA LYS A 247 -15.27 10.01 -11.72
C LYS A 247 -15.10 9.83 -10.21
N GLU A 248 -16.15 9.46 -9.50
CA GLU A 248 -16.11 9.19 -8.06
C GLU A 248 -15.31 7.93 -7.71
N LEU A 249 -15.33 6.92 -8.59
CA LEU A 249 -14.63 5.64 -8.38
C LEU A 249 -13.11 5.70 -8.64
N ARG A 250 -12.64 6.56 -9.55
CA ARG A 250 -11.20 6.64 -9.90
C ARG A 250 -10.28 6.99 -8.73
N PRO A 251 -10.63 7.91 -7.80
CA PRO A 251 -9.88 8.12 -6.57
C PRO A 251 -9.77 6.85 -5.72
N TRP A 252 -10.90 6.19 -5.46
CA TRP A 252 -10.95 4.95 -4.67
C TRP A 252 -10.07 3.85 -5.29
N GLN A 253 -10.14 3.63 -6.61
CA GLN A 253 -9.32 2.64 -7.33
C GLN A 253 -7.80 2.87 -7.15
N ARG A 254 -7.38 4.14 -7.01
CA ARG A 254 -5.96 4.49 -6.81
C ARG A 254 -5.50 4.21 -5.38
N SER A 255 -6.34 4.47 -4.38
CA SER A 255 -6.00 4.26 -2.97
C SER A 255 -6.23 2.82 -2.48
N ALA A 256 -7.13 2.08 -3.12
CA ALA A 256 -7.45 0.71 -2.75
C ALA A 256 -6.25 -0.23 -2.94
N GLU A 257 -6.07 -1.13 -1.97
CA GLU A 257 -5.11 -2.23 -2.06
C GLU A 257 -5.64 -3.26 -3.07
N LEU A 258 -5.04 -3.26 -4.26
CA LEU A 258 -5.40 -4.11 -5.40
C LEU A 258 -4.11 -4.64 -6.02
N SER A 259 -4.15 -5.86 -6.59
CA SER A 259 -3.07 -6.30 -7.47
C SER A 259 -3.01 -5.41 -8.71
N ARG A 260 -1.86 -5.39 -9.39
CA ARG A 260 -1.72 -4.66 -10.65
C ARG A 260 -2.74 -5.14 -11.69
N GLU A 261 -2.93 -6.45 -11.80
CA GLU A 261 -3.86 -7.08 -12.73
C GLU A 261 -5.32 -6.72 -12.42
N GLN A 262 -5.73 -6.82 -11.16
CA GLN A 262 -7.08 -6.43 -10.71
C GLN A 262 -7.36 -4.95 -10.99
N ARG A 263 -6.38 -4.07 -10.71
CA ARG A 263 -6.51 -2.64 -10.97
C ARG A 263 -6.65 -2.35 -12.46
N ASP A 264 -5.87 -3.02 -13.31
CA ASP A 264 -5.93 -2.84 -14.76
C ASP A 264 -7.24 -3.37 -15.35
N GLU A 265 -7.76 -4.49 -14.84
CA GLU A 265 -9.09 -5.00 -15.21
C GLU A 265 -10.20 -4.00 -14.87
N ILE A 266 -10.21 -3.49 -13.62
CA ILE A 266 -11.17 -2.47 -13.19
C ILE A 266 -11.07 -1.24 -14.09
N ARG A 267 -9.86 -0.76 -14.37
CA ARG A 267 -9.64 0.40 -15.24
C ARG A 267 -10.26 0.18 -16.62
N LYS A 268 -9.93 -0.94 -17.28
CA LYS A 268 -10.41 -1.25 -18.63
C LYS A 268 -11.94 -1.32 -18.71
N SER A 269 -12.58 -1.94 -17.71
CA SER A 269 -14.04 -2.05 -17.66
C SER A 269 -14.73 -0.70 -17.44
N LEU A 270 -14.17 0.14 -16.56
CA LEU A 270 -14.68 1.51 -16.36
C LEU A 270 -14.48 2.37 -17.61
N ASP A 271 -13.35 2.26 -18.30
CA ASP A 271 -13.09 2.97 -19.56
C ASP A 271 -14.07 2.51 -20.67
N ALA A 272 -14.34 1.21 -20.79
CA ALA A 272 -15.33 0.68 -21.72
C ALA A 272 -16.76 1.21 -21.43
N SER A 273 -17.14 1.24 -20.14
CA SER A 273 -18.44 1.78 -19.72
C SER A 273 -18.55 3.29 -20.00
N TRP A 274 -17.45 4.02 -19.82
CA TRP A 274 -17.36 5.44 -20.14
C TRP A 274 -17.56 5.71 -21.64
N GLU A 275 -16.88 4.95 -22.50
CA GLU A 275 -17.00 5.04 -23.96
C GLU A 275 -18.40 4.71 -24.43
N ALA A 276 -19.01 3.63 -23.91
CA ALA A 276 -20.39 3.25 -24.22
C ALA A 276 -21.39 4.36 -23.85
N ALA A 277 -21.24 4.95 -22.66
CA ALA A 277 -22.06 6.09 -22.24
C ALA A 277 -21.84 7.33 -23.13
N ALA A 278 -20.59 7.60 -23.53
CA ALA A 278 -20.27 8.72 -24.42
C ALA A 278 -20.92 8.57 -25.80
N VAL A 279 -20.92 7.37 -26.38
CA VAL A 279 -21.60 7.08 -27.65
C VAL A 279 -23.10 7.34 -27.55
N ARG A 280 -23.75 6.93 -26.45
CA ARG A 280 -25.20 7.21 -26.24
C ARG A 280 -25.49 8.70 -26.12
N ILE A 281 -24.65 9.45 -25.41
CA ILE A 281 -24.78 10.91 -25.28
C ILE A 281 -24.71 11.57 -26.67
N GLU A 282 -23.73 11.16 -27.49
CA GLU A 282 -23.54 11.73 -28.81
C GLU A 282 -24.68 11.37 -29.77
N SER A 283 -25.13 10.12 -29.77
CA SER A 283 -26.34 9.70 -30.52
C SER A 283 -27.58 10.50 -30.11
N GLY A 284 -27.77 10.75 -28.81
CA GLY A 284 -28.88 11.57 -28.32
C GLY A 284 -28.76 13.06 -28.69
N ARG A 285 -27.53 13.58 -28.84
CA ARG A 285 -27.31 14.94 -29.38
C ARG A 285 -27.61 15.00 -30.87
N ALA A 286 -27.14 14.02 -31.64
CA ALA A 286 -27.38 13.93 -33.07
C ALA A 286 -28.89 13.81 -33.39
N GLU A 287 -29.62 12.97 -32.65
CA GLU A 287 -31.06 12.80 -32.82
C GLU A 287 -31.83 14.10 -32.49
N ARG A 288 -31.50 14.77 -31.37
CA ARG A 288 -32.12 16.07 -31.03
C ARG A 288 -31.84 17.13 -32.08
N LYS A 289 -30.63 17.16 -32.64
CA LYS A 289 -30.26 18.06 -33.72
C LYS A 289 -31.11 17.78 -34.96
N LYS A 290 -31.24 16.51 -35.36
CA LYS A 290 -32.07 16.09 -36.49
C LYS A 290 -33.54 16.46 -36.28
N GLN A 291 -34.11 16.19 -35.11
CA GLN A 291 -35.49 16.56 -34.77
C GLN A 291 -35.70 18.07 -34.82
N TYR A 292 -34.71 18.85 -34.37
CA TYR A 292 -34.75 20.30 -34.46
C TYR A 292 -34.68 20.77 -35.92
N GLU A 293 -33.85 20.17 -36.76
CA GLU A 293 -33.78 20.45 -38.21
C GLU A 293 -35.10 20.10 -38.91
N GLU A 294 -35.67 18.92 -38.67
CA GLU A 294 -36.97 18.50 -39.21
C GLU A 294 -38.12 19.39 -38.73
N TRP A 295 -38.10 19.81 -37.46
CA TRP A 295 -39.05 20.78 -36.93
C TRP A 295 -38.89 22.16 -37.59
N THR A 296 -37.66 22.60 -37.78
CA THR A 296 -37.33 23.88 -38.44
C THR A 296 -37.80 23.88 -39.89
N GLU A 297 -37.52 22.81 -40.64
CA GLU A 297 -37.93 22.65 -42.04
C GLU A 297 -39.45 22.66 -42.19
N ARG A 298 -40.18 21.83 -41.42
CA ARG A 298 -41.65 21.81 -41.43
C ARG A 298 -42.24 23.18 -41.08
N THR A 299 -41.68 23.84 -40.06
CA THR A 299 -42.14 25.16 -39.63
C THR A 299 -41.86 26.22 -40.69
N SER A 300 -40.72 26.15 -41.37
CA SER A 300 -40.39 27.06 -42.49
C SER A 300 -41.31 26.87 -43.70
N GLY A 301 -41.67 25.63 -44.03
CA GLY A 301 -42.65 25.32 -45.09
C GLY A 301 -44.04 25.88 -44.79
N LEU A 302 -44.53 25.69 -43.55
CA LEU A 302 -45.80 26.27 -43.11
C LEU A 302 -45.79 27.80 -43.16
N LEU A 303 -44.67 28.43 -42.80
CA LEU A 303 -44.52 29.87 -42.94
C LEU A 303 -44.63 30.32 -44.40
N ALA A 304 -43.96 29.64 -45.33
CA ALA A 304 -44.04 29.96 -46.75
C ALA A 304 -45.47 29.79 -47.32
N GLU A 305 -46.18 28.76 -46.90
CA GLU A 305 -47.60 28.56 -47.25
C GLU A 305 -48.48 29.69 -46.72
N TRP A 306 -48.29 30.10 -45.47
CA TRP A 306 -49.03 31.21 -44.87
C TRP A 306 -48.69 32.54 -45.53
N GLU A 307 -47.43 32.79 -45.87
CA GLU A 307 -47.01 33.97 -46.62
C GLU A 307 -47.67 34.01 -48.01
N THR A 308 -47.70 32.88 -48.72
CA THR A 308 -48.40 32.75 -50.01
C THR A 308 -49.90 32.99 -49.87
N LYS A 309 -50.52 32.47 -48.81
CA LYS A 309 -51.95 32.70 -48.52
C LYS A 309 -52.23 34.17 -48.20
N LEU A 310 -51.33 34.79 -47.44
CA LEU A 310 -51.41 36.19 -47.07
C LEU A 310 -51.32 37.09 -48.30
N GLU A 311 -50.41 36.79 -49.24
CA GLU A 311 -50.32 37.48 -50.53
C GLU A 311 -51.62 37.35 -51.34
N LYS A 312 -52.15 36.13 -51.50
CA LYS A 312 -53.44 35.91 -52.17
C LYS A 312 -54.61 36.67 -51.53
N MET A 313 -54.63 36.76 -50.20
CA MET A 313 -55.65 37.53 -49.47
C MET A 313 -55.48 39.04 -49.66
N ARG A 314 -54.24 39.54 -49.74
CA ARG A 314 -53.96 40.94 -50.09
C ARG A 314 -54.43 41.27 -51.51
N ASP A 315 -54.18 40.41 -52.49
CA ASP A 315 -54.66 40.61 -53.86
C ASP A 315 -56.19 40.60 -53.94
N PHE A 316 -56.85 39.71 -53.19
CA PHE A 316 -58.31 39.66 -53.12
C PHE A 316 -58.89 40.91 -52.47
N ARG A 317 -58.24 41.43 -51.41
CA ARG A 317 -58.57 42.70 -50.77
C ARG A 317 -58.53 43.85 -51.77
N VAL A 318 -57.46 43.99 -52.55
CA VAL A 318 -57.33 45.04 -53.59
C VAL A 318 -58.45 44.94 -54.63
N LYS A 319 -58.78 43.73 -55.09
CA LYS A 319 -59.91 43.53 -56.03
C LYS A 319 -61.26 43.95 -55.44
N LEU A 320 -61.48 43.73 -54.15
CA LEU A 320 -62.70 44.21 -53.48
C LEU A 320 -62.73 45.73 -53.40
N GLU A 321 -61.60 46.38 -53.07
CA GLU A 321 -61.47 47.84 -53.08
C GLU A 321 -61.77 48.43 -54.47
N GLU A 322 -61.24 47.82 -55.54
CA GLU A 322 -61.55 48.22 -56.92
C GLU A 322 -63.04 48.07 -57.27
N GLN A 323 -63.68 46.98 -56.80
CA GLN A 323 -65.13 46.76 -57.01
C GLN A 323 -65.97 47.80 -56.25
N ILE A 324 -65.61 48.09 -55.00
CA ILE A 324 -66.25 49.11 -54.18
C ILE A 324 -66.12 50.48 -54.84
N ALA A 325 -64.94 50.83 -55.36
CA ALA A 325 -64.72 52.08 -56.09
C ALA A 325 -65.63 52.19 -57.32
N ARG A 326 -65.75 51.12 -58.12
CA ARG A 326 -66.67 51.09 -59.27
C ARG A 326 -68.14 51.22 -58.86
N LEU A 327 -68.55 50.59 -57.75
CA LEU A 327 -69.91 50.71 -57.23
C LEU A 327 -70.19 52.14 -56.73
N ASN A 328 -69.22 52.80 -56.10
CA ASN A 328 -69.32 54.22 -55.74
C ASN A 328 -69.51 55.11 -56.97
N ASP A 329 -68.76 54.86 -58.05
CA ASP A 329 -68.94 55.58 -59.33
C ASP A 329 -70.34 55.29 -59.93
N MET A 330 -70.84 54.06 -59.83
CA MET A 330 -72.18 53.72 -60.34
C MET A 330 -73.31 54.37 -59.53
N GLU A 331 -73.19 54.41 -58.20
CA GLU A 331 -74.14 55.03 -57.29
C GLU A 331 -74.23 56.53 -57.51
N THR A 332 -73.08 57.20 -57.63
CA THR A 332 -73.00 58.65 -57.91
C THR A 332 -73.56 59.03 -59.29
N ASN A 333 -73.52 58.12 -60.25
CA ASN A 333 -74.04 58.32 -61.61
C ASN A 333 -75.43 57.69 -61.84
N ALA A 334 -76.12 57.23 -60.79
CA ALA A 334 -77.42 56.60 -60.89
C ALA A 334 -78.48 57.58 -61.41
N ARG A 335 -79.34 57.12 -62.34
CA ARG A 335 -80.43 57.94 -62.91
C ARG A 335 -81.69 57.97 -62.05
N THR A 336 -81.82 57.03 -61.12
CA THR A 336 -82.97 56.85 -60.23
C THR A 336 -82.49 56.49 -58.84
N ASP A 337 -83.17 57.00 -57.82
CA ASP A 337 -82.86 56.73 -56.41
C ASP A 337 -82.95 55.23 -56.10
N GLU A 338 -83.94 54.53 -56.66
CA GLU A 338 -84.10 53.08 -56.48
C GLU A 338 -82.88 52.28 -57.01
N PHE A 339 -82.25 52.74 -58.10
CA PHE A 339 -81.04 52.10 -58.59
C PHE A 339 -79.83 52.45 -57.72
N ALA A 340 -79.75 53.70 -57.24
CA ALA A 340 -78.72 54.12 -56.29
C ALA A 340 -78.78 53.27 -55.00
N ASP A 341 -79.97 53.03 -54.46
CA ASP A 341 -80.19 52.20 -53.27
C ASP A 341 -79.76 50.74 -53.48
N GLN A 342 -80.05 50.15 -54.65
CA GLN A 342 -79.58 48.80 -54.98
C GLN A 342 -78.04 48.73 -55.06
N VAL A 343 -77.42 49.71 -55.70
CA VAL A 343 -75.95 49.79 -55.81
C VAL A 343 -75.33 50.00 -54.42
N ALA A 344 -75.93 50.82 -53.57
CA ALA A 344 -75.51 51.03 -52.18
C ALA A 344 -75.56 49.73 -51.37
N GLY A 345 -76.62 48.92 -51.54
CA GLY A 345 -76.70 47.58 -50.93
C GLY A 345 -75.60 46.63 -51.39
N TRP A 346 -75.27 46.61 -52.69
CA TRP A 346 -74.13 45.83 -53.20
C TRP A 346 -72.79 46.34 -52.67
N ARG A 347 -72.63 47.67 -52.52
CA ARG A 347 -71.44 48.28 -51.93
C ARG A 347 -71.27 47.83 -50.48
N GLU A 348 -72.31 47.94 -49.67
CA GLU A 348 -72.28 47.54 -48.26
C GLU A 348 -71.92 46.05 -48.11
N GLU A 349 -72.46 45.17 -48.95
CA GLU A 349 -72.09 43.75 -48.96
C GLU A 349 -70.58 43.54 -49.27
N LYS A 350 -70.01 44.35 -50.16
CA LYS A 350 -68.58 44.30 -50.51
C LYS A 350 -67.70 44.87 -49.40
N GLU A 351 -68.12 45.95 -48.75
CA GLU A 351 -67.45 46.54 -47.59
C GLU A 351 -67.42 45.58 -46.40
N ALA A 352 -68.53 44.88 -46.13
CA ALA A 352 -68.57 43.83 -45.11
C ALA A 352 -67.58 42.69 -45.43
N LYS A 353 -67.54 42.23 -46.70
CA LYS A 353 -66.54 41.24 -47.15
C LYS A 353 -65.11 41.75 -47.03
N LEU A 354 -64.86 43.04 -47.29
CA LEU A 354 -63.54 43.65 -47.14
C LEU A 354 -63.09 43.64 -45.68
N ALA A 355 -63.97 44.01 -44.75
CA ALA A 355 -63.69 43.98 -43.31
C ALA A 355 -63.37 42.56 -42.80
N ASP A 356 -64.09 41.54 -43.31
CA ASP A 356 -63.80 40.13 -43.00
C ASP A 356 -62.42 39.69 -43.53
N VAL A 357 -62.04 40.14 -44.73
CA VAL A 357 -60.70 39.88 -45.29
C VAL A 357 -59.62 40.55 -44.45
N ASP A 358 -59.82 41.78 -44.01
CA ASP A 358 -58.88 42.52 -43.16
C ASP A 358 -58.66 41.85 -41.80
N LYS A 359 -59.74 41.40 -41.17
CA LYS A 359 -59.66 40.64 -39.91
C LYS A 359 -58.86 39.34 -40.09
N ASN A 360 -59.09 38.63 -41.19
CA ASN A 360 -58.36 37.40 -41.51
C ASN A 360 -56.88 37.67 -41.80
N LEU A 361 -56.55 38.76 -42.51
CA LEU A 361 -55.17 39.18 -42.75
C LEU A 361 -54.43 39.48 -41.45
N ALA A 362 -55.03 40.27 -40.55
CA ALA A 362 -54.44 40.61 -39.26
C ALA A 362 -54.13 39.34 -38.44
N SER A 363 -55.08 38.41 -38.36
CA SER A 363 -54.87 37.13 -37.66
C SER A 363 -53.75 36.28 -38.30
N LEU A 364 -53.61 36.29 -39.62
CA LEU A 364 -52.57 35.53 -40.31
C LEU A 364 -51.18 36.16 -40.11
N ILE A 365 -51.07 37.49 -40.12
CA ILE A 365 -49.83 38.22 -39.81
C ILE A 365 -49.34 37.87 -38.41
N GLU A 366 -50.22 37.96 -37.40
CA GLU A 366 -49.86 37.64 -36.01
C GLU A 366 -49.34 36.20 -35.86
N LYS A 367 -49.99 35.24 -36.54
CA LYS A 367 -49.55 33.84 -36.56
C LYS A 367 -48.16 33.68 -37.18
N ILE A 368 -47.90 34.35 -38.31
CA ILE A 368 -46.59 34.32 -38.98
C ILE A 368 -45.51 34.90 -38.06
N GLU A 369 -45.76 36.06 -37.43
CA GLU A 369 -44.80 36.71 -36.54
C GLU A 369 -44.49 35.86 -35.30
N SER A 370 -45.52 35.27 -34.69
CA SER A 370 -45.39 34.38 -33.53
C SER A 370 -44.50 33.16 -33.84
N VAL A 371 -44.69 32.55 -35.01
CA VAL A 371 -43.87 31.40 -35.44
C VAL A 371 -42.45 31.83 -35.81
N LYS A 372 -42.28 32.95 -36.52
CA LYS A 372 -40.95 33.52 -36.81
C LYS A 372 -40.16 33.81 -35.54
N LYS A 373 -40.84 34.25 -34.46
CA LYS A 373 -40.21 34.47 -33.16
C LYS A 373 -39.73 33.18 -32.49
N ARG A 374 -40.38 32.04 -32.74
CA ARG A 374 -39.98 30.73 -32.20
C ARG A 374 -38.80 30.10 -32.95
N LEU A 375 -38.56 30.51 -34.20
CA LEU A 375 -37.43 30.05 -35.02
C LEU A 375 -36.13 30.82 -34.76
N LYS A 376 -36.22 31.98 -34.12
CA LYS A 376 -35.08 32.77 -33.65
C LYS A 376 -34.68 32.33 -32.25
#